data_AF-A0A4R2CKU0-F1
#
_entry.id   AF-A0A4R2CKU0-F1
#
_cell.length_a   1.000
_cell.length_b   1.000
_cell.length_c   1.000
_cell.angle_alpha   90.00
_cell.angle_beta   90.00
_cell.angle_gamma   90.00
#
_symmetry.space_group_name_H-M   'P 1'
#
loop_
_entity.id
_entity.type
_entity.pdbx_description
1 polymer ?
#
loop_
_entity_poly.entity_id
_entity_poly.type
_entity_poly.pdbx_seq_one_letter_code
_entity_poly.pdbx_strand_id
1 'polypeptide(L)'
;MAFPTDGPTWASDDGAAIDVPSSAEIARGFDCGLVTPGRFNYIIQALQAAVAALSAGNFVSQLRSIATTEGIKGGGTLENDLTLSLAINDLQAETSIANDDLIAIYDASAGAHRSMTRSDFVQGLGGDTGGGLIIGADNIGTGTGEFFSGVDGGNLEFRTLEAGSGLNVVIAGDNVVVSFADMGSALTFA
;
A
#
# COMPACT_ATOMS: atom_id res chain seq x y z
N MET A 1 38.40 24.98 -22.38
CA MET A 1 37.14 24.98 -23.14
C MET A 1 37.10 26.29 -23.89
N ALA A 2 37.35 26.27 -25.20
CA ALA A 2 37.44 27.47 -26.02
C ALA A 2 36.02 27.97 -26.34
N PHE A 3 35.77 29.25 -26.07
CA PHE A 3 34.49 29.89 -26.41
C PHE A 3 34.44 30.16 -27.92
N PRO A 4 33.30 29.93 -28.60
CA PRO A 4 33.16 30.20 -30.02
C PRO A 4 33.18 31.72 -30.27
N THR A 5 34.01 32.17 -31.21
CA THR A 5 34.27 33.60 -31.50
C THR A 5 33.35 34.22 -32.54
N ASP A 6 32.36 33.50 -33.06
CA ASP A 6 31.71 33.88 -34.31
C ASP A 6 30.23 34.29 -34.11
N GLY A 7 29.92 34.88 -32.96
CA GLY A 7 28.72 35.71 -32.78
C GLY A 7 29.08 37.19 -32.99
N PRO A 8 28.14 38.06 -33.44
CA PRO A 8 28.44 39.48 -33.55
C PRO A 8 28.91 39.99 -32.17
N THR A 9 30.16 40.42 -32.08
CA THR A 9 30.77 41.01 -30.89
C THR A 9 30.02 42.31 -30.57
N TRP A 10 29.01 42.22 -29.71
CA TRP A 10 28.10 43.32 -29.45
C TRP A 10 28.68 44.38 -28.49
N ALA A 11 29.82 44.13 -27.82
CA ALA A 11 30.45 45.12 -26.93
C ALA A 11 31.88 44.80 -26.43
N SER A 12 32.83 44.38 -27.27
CA SER A 12 34.25 44.52 -26.87
C SER A 12 35.04 45.17 -27.98
N ASP A 13 35.28 46.48 -27.86
CA ASP A 13 36.56 46.96 -28.33
C ASP A 13 37.63 46.34 -27.41
N ASP A 14 38.68 45.77 -27.99
CA ASP A 14 39.73 45.05 -27.25
C ASP A 14 40.58 45.97 -26.33
N GLY A 15 40.19 47.23 -26.12
CA GLY A 15 40.82 48.23 -25.26
C GLY A 15 39.89 48.90 -24.23
N ALA A 16 38.61 48.52 -24.13
CA ALA A 16 37.66 49.11 -23.20
C ALA A 16 37.91 48.55 -21.80
N ALA A 17 38.77 49.24 -21.03
CA ALA A 17 38.95 48.97 -19.61
C ALA A 17 37.57 48.94 -18.91
N ILE A 18 37.29 47.85 -18.19
CA ILE A 18 36.09 47.73 -17.37
C ILE A 18 36.12 48.88 -16.35
N ASP A 19 35.19 49.81 -16.49
CA ASP A 19 35.01 50.92 -15.55
C ASP A 19 34.08 50.43 -14.44
N VAL A 20 34.67 49.98 -13.33
CA VAL A 20 33.94 49.52 -12.15
C VAL A 20 33.47 50.74 -11.35
N PRO A 21 32.15 50.95 -11.17
CA PRO A 21 31.63 52.10 -10.44
C PRO A 21 31.99 52.02 -8.96
N SER A 22 32.22 53.17 -8.35
CA SER A 22 32.39 53.26 -6.90
C SER A 22 31.10 52.86 -6.19
N SER A 23 31.21 52.36 -4.95
CA SER A 23 30.05 52.04 -4.10
C SER A 23 29.12 53.24 -3.88
N ALA A 24 29.65 54.47 -3.92
CA ALA A 24 28.88 55.72 -3.85
C ALA A 24 28.10 56.05 -5.14
N GLU A 25 28.56 55.60 -6.32
CA GLU A 25 27.81 55.72 -7.58
C GLU A 25 26.68 54.68 -7.68
N ILE A 26 26.94 53.45 -7.25
CA ILE A 26 25.94 52.36 -7.22
C ILE A 26 24.78 52.75 -6.29
N ALA A 27 25.08 53.24 -5.08
CA ALA A 27 24.06 53.61 -4.10
C ALA A 27 23.16 54.79 -4.55
N ARG A 28 23.65 55.64 -5.45
CA ARG A 28 22.91 56.78 -6.02
C ARG A 28 22.16 56.46 -7.32
N GLY A 29 22.25 55.21 -7.81
CA GLY A 29 21.48 54.74 -8.96
C GLY A 29 22.07 55.09 -10.34
N PHE A 30 23.38 55.32 -10.42
CA PHE A 30 24.06 55.98 -11.54
C PHE A 30 23.54 57.41 -11.75
N ASP A 31 24.39 58.40 -11.46
CA ASP A 31 24.10 59.78 -11.88
C ASP A 31 23.90 59.80 -13.41
N CYS A 32 23.06 60.71 -13.93
CA CYS A 32 22.65 60.77 -15.34
C CYS A 32 23.77 61.18 -16.34
N GLY A 33 24.98 60.66 -16.16
CA GLY A 33 26.14 60.85 -17.02
C GLY A 33 26.12 59.93 -18.26
N LEU A 34 27.01 60.22 -19.20
CA LEU A 34 27.19 59.43 -20.42
C LEU A 34 27.61 58.00 -20.06
N VAL A 35 26.88 57.00 -20.57
CA VAL A 35 27.26 55.59 -20.45
C VAL A 35 28.51 55.36 -21.30
N THR A 36 29.65 55.15 -20.64
CA THR A 36 30.87 54.74 -21.33
C THR A 36 30.79 53.27 -21.74
N PRO A 37 31.48 52.84 -22.82
CA PRO A 37 31.55 51.43 -23.20
C PRO A 37 32.02 50.52 -22.04
N GLY A 38 32.98 50.98 -21.23
CA GLY A 38 33.46 50.26 -20.04
C GLY A 38 32.39 50.11 -18.95
N ARG A 39 31.55 51.13 -18.73
CA ARG A 39 30.43 51.08 -17.77
C ARG A 39 29.31 50.17 -18.27
N PHE A 40 29.02 50.18 -19.58
CA PHE A 40 28.06 49.27 -20.19
C PHE A 40 28.49 47.80 -20.07
N ASN A 41 29.78 47.52 -20.32
CA ASN A 41 30.36 46.19 -20.15
C ASN A 41 30.29 45.72 -18.68
N TYR A 42 30.57 46.58 -17.71
CA TYR A 42 30.38 46.27 -16.28
C TYR A 42 28.93 45.91 -15.95
N ILE A 43 27.95 46.67 -16.43
CA ILE A 43 26.53 46.40 -16.18
C ILE A 43 26.11 45.05 -16.78
N ILE A 44 26.55 44.74 -18.00
CA ILE A 44 26.27 43.45 -18.64
C ILE A 44 26.87 42.30 -17.82
N GLN A 45 28.11 42.43 -17.36
CA GLN A 45 28.75 41.40 -16.54
C GLN A 45 28.07 41.24 -15.18
N ALA A 46 27.67 42.34 -14.53
CA ALA A 46 26.93 42.32 -13.27
C ALA A 46 25.56 41.66 -13.45
N LEU A 47 24.86 41.93 -14.55
CA LEU A 47 23.60 41.27 -14.89
C LEU A 47 23.81 39.78 -15.18
N GLN A 48 24.82 39.43 -15.96
CA GLN A 48 25.16 38.03 -16.24
C GLN A 48 25.53 37.27 -14.96
N ALA A 49 26.26 37.90 -14.03
CA ALA A 49 26.57 37.33 -12.72
C ALA A 49 25.31 37.18 -11.85
N ALA A 50 24.42 38.16 -11.84
CA ALA A 50 23.15 38.08 -11.11
C ALA A 50 22.22 37.00 -11.68
N VAL A 51 22.15 36.86 -13.00
CA VAL A 51 21.39 35.82 -13.70
C VAL A 51 22.02 34.44 -13.48
N ALA A 52 23.34 34.32 -13.47
CA ALA A 52 24.03 33.07 -13.13
C ALA A 52 23.84 32.69 -11.65
N ALA A 53 23.76 33.68 -10.75
CA ALA A 53 23.46 33.48 -9.33
C ALA A 53 21.99 33.13 -9.08
N LEU A 54 21.10 33.55 -9.97
CA LEU A 54 19.72 33.09 -10.04
C LEU A 54 19.76 31.62 -10.50
N SER A 55 20.00 30.70 -9.57
CA SER A 55 20.07 29.26 -9.79
C SER A 55 18.70 28.69 -10.19
N ALA A 56 18.17 29.13 -11.34
CA ALA A 56 16.80 28.92 -11.75
C ALA A 56 16.46 27.44 -11.94
N GLY A 57 17.47 26.59 -12.19
CA GLY A 57 17.35 25.14 -12.19
C GLY A 57 17.03 24.52 -10.83
N ASN A 58 17.33 25.21 -9.72
CA ASN A 58 17.19 24.69 -8.35
C ASN A 58 15.93 25.20 -7.63
N PHE A 59 15.13 26.08 -8.26
CA PHE A 59 13.93 26.62 -7.60
C PHE A 59 12.90 25.54 -7.25
N VAL A 60 12.78 24.47 -8.05
CA VAL A 60 11.82 23.39 -7.77
C VAL A 60 12.21 22.64 -6.51
N SER A 61 13.50 22.32 -6.34
CA SER A 61 14.04 21.70 -5.12
C SER A 61 13.81 22.57 -3.88
N GLN A 62 14.15 23.85 -3.98
CA GLN A 62 14.21 24.74 -2.82
C GLN A 62 12.83 25.16 -2.34
N LEU A 63 11.80 25.01 -3.17
CA LEU A 63 10.43 25.44 -2.88
C LEU A 63 9.46 24.28 -2.69
N ARG A 64 9.84 23.04 -3.05
CA ARG A 64 8.96 21.88 -2.96
C ARG A 64 9.71 20.66 -2.44
N SER A 65 9.05 19.96 -1.53
CA SER A 65 9.50 18.68 -1.00
C SER A 65 8.34 17.69 -0.91
N ILE A 66 8.68 16.41 -0.89
CA ILE A 66 7.75 15.34 -0.54
C ILE A 66 8.02 14.97 0.91
N ALA A 67 7.09 15.31 1.78
CA ALA A 67 7.07 14.82 3.15
C ALA A 67 6.29 13.50 3.17
N THR A 68 6.87 12.47 3.79
CA THR A 68 6.18 11.21 4.02
C THR A 68 5.79 11.09 5.49
N THR A 69 4.78 10.27 5.75
CA THR A 69 4.27 9.96 7.08
C THR A 69 4.42 8.47 7.34
N GLU A 70 3.71 7.94 8.32
CA GLU A 70 3.57 6.50 8.53
C GLU A 70 3.12 5.80 7.23
N GLY A 71 3.65 4.59 7.01
CA GLY A 71 3.33 3.75 5.86
C GLY A 71 4.19 3.99 4.62
N ILE A 72 4.71 5.20 4.41
CA ILE A 72 5.59 5.49 3.25
C ILE A 72 6.90 6.08 3.76
N LYS A 73 8.03 5.56 3.29
CA LYS A 73 9.35 6.15 3.55
C LYS A 73 10.05 6.60 2.29
N GLY A 74 11.03 7.47 2.50
CA GLY A 74 11.69 8.24 1.44
C GLY A 74 11.27 9.70 1.54
N GLY A 75 11.18 10.36 0.39
CA GLY A 75 10.88 11.79 0.32
C GLY A 75 12.15 12.64 0.30
N GLY A 76 11.99 13.94 0.56
CA GLY A 76 13.06 14.93 0.46
C GLY A 76 12.76 16.04 -0.55
N THR A 77 13.79 16.81 -0.90
CA THR A 77 13.71 17.87 -1.90
C THR A 77 13.69 17.28 -3.31
N LEU A 78 13.09 18.01 -4.26
CA LEU A 78 13.01 17.59 -5.66
C LEU A 78 14.28 17.92 -6.46
N GLU A 79 15.47 17.82 -5.85
CA GLU A 79 16.77 18.01 -6.55
C GLU A 79 17.07 16.88 -7.51
N ASN A 80 16.63 15.68 -7.14
CA ASN A 80 16.89 14.44 -7.86
C ASN A 80 15.62 13.58 -7.80
N ASP A 81 15.65 12.47 -8.56
CA ASP A 81 14.63 11.44 -8.45
C ASP A 81 14.56 10.91 -7.02
N LEU A 82 13.34 10.86 -6.48
CA LEU A 82 13.08 10.35 -5.14
C LEU A 82 12.60 8.90 -5.22
N THR A 83 13.19 8.06 -4.37
CA THR A 83 12.68 6.70 -4.17
C THR A 83 11.68 6.72 -3.02
N LEU A 84 10.41 6.45 -3.35
CA LEU A 84 9.35 6.23 -2.36
C LEU A 84 9.10 4.73 -2.22
N SER A 85 9.02 4.26 -0.98
CA SER A 85 8.82 2.85 -0.69
C SER A 85 7.84 2.64 0.47
N LEU A 86 7.19 1.49 0.47
CA LEU A 86 6.30 1.07 1.54
C LEU A 86 7.14 0.69 2.77
N ALA A 87 6.82 1.30 3.91
CA ALA A 87 7.57 1.19 5.15
C ALA A 87 6.92 0.21 6.14
N ILE A 88 6.48 -0.97 5.69
CA ILE A 88 5.71 -1.93 6.52
C ILE A 88 6.42 -2.28 7.84
N ASN A 89 7.74 -2.51 7.79
CA ASN A 89 8.51 -2.90 8.98
C ASN A 89 8.68 -1.78 10.02
N ASP A 90 8.41 -0.54 9.61
CA ASP A 90 8.57 0.66 10.43
C ASP A 90 7.22 1.11 11.04
N LEU A 91 6.11 0.43 10.70
CA LEU A 91 4.79 0.69 11.25
C LEU A 91 4.67 0.19 12.69
N GLN A 92 3.84 0.87 13.49
CA GLN A 92 3.45 0.35 14.80
C GLN A 92 2.64 -0.95 14.61
N ALA A 93 2.91 -1.94 15.45
CA ALA A 93 2.20 -3.21 15.38
C ALA A 93 0.72 -3.03 15.76
N GLU A 94 -0.17 -3.54 14.92
CA GLU A 94 -1.60 -3.61 15.23
C GLU A 94 -1.83 -4.60 16.38
N THR A 95 -2.59 -4.16 17.40
CA THR A 95 -2.88 -4.98 18.60
C THR A 95 -4.37 -5.03 18.94
N SER A 96 -5.20 -4.27 18.23
CA SER A 96 -6.65 -4.18 18.38
C SER A 96 -7.33 -4.28 17.00
N ILE A 97 -7.29 -5.49 16.44
CA ILE A 97 -7.86 -5.81 15.13
C ILE A 97 -9.36 -5.47 15.07
N ALA A 98 -9.79 -4.75 14.04
CA ALA A 98 -11.18 -4.40 13.77
C ALA A 98 -11.65 -4.90 12.40
N ASN A 99 -12.96 -5.13 12.23
CA ASN A 99 -13.49 -5.66 10.98
C ASN A 99 -13.50 -4.65 9.83
N ASP A 100 -13.51 -3.35 10.17
CA ASP A 100 -13.45 -2.21 9.27
C ASP A 100 -12.02 -1.75 8.93
N ASP A 101 -10.99 -2.45 9.45
CA ASP A 101 -9.60 -2.24 9.04
C ASP A 101 -9.47 -2.34 7.52
N LEU A 102 -8.74 -1.43 6.89
CA LEU A 102 -8.66 -1.35 5.44
C LEU A 102 -7.37 -1.95 4.90
N ILE A 103 -7.52 -2.72 3.81
CA ILE A 103 -6.42 -3.29 3.03
C ILE A 103 -6.49 -2.71 1.63
N ALA A 104 -5.35 -2.23 1.12
CA ALA A 104 -5.25 -1.78 -0.27
C ALA A 104 -5.18 -3.00 -1.20
N ILE A 105 -6.02 -3.01 -2.23
CA ILE A 105 -6.10 -4.08 -3.23
C ILE A 105 -6.15 -3.50 -4.64
N TYR A 106 -5.80 -4.32 -5.62
CA TYR A 106 -6.16 -4.06 -7.01
C TYR A 106 -7.40 -4.89 -7.35
N ASP A 107 -8.53 -4.22 -7.56
CA ASP A 107 -9.77 -4.85 -8.00
C ASP A 107 -9.73 -5.01 -9.53
N ALA A 108 -9.30 -6.19 -9.98
CA ALA A 108 -9.20 -6.52 -11.39
C ALA A 108 -10.56 -6.49 -12.10
N SER A 109 -11.66 -6.77 -11.39
CA SER A 109 -13.00 -6.74 -11.98
C SER A 109 -13.46 -5.32 -12.32
N ALA A 110 -12.98 -4.33 -11.56
CA ALA A 110 -13.19 -2.90 -11.82
C ALA A 110 -12.00 -2.21 -12.52
N GLY A 111 -10.87 -2.89 -12.70
CA GLY A 111 -9.64 -2.33 -13.28
C GLY A 111 -9.02 -1.20 -12.46
N ALA A 112 -9.25 -1.16 -11.15
CA ALA A 112 -8.88 -0.03 -10.29
C ALA A 112 -8.33 -0.46 -8.93
N HIS A 113 -7.48 0.38 -8.32
CA HIS A 113 -7.10 0.21 -6.91
C HIS A 113 -8.28 0.59 -6.01
N ARG A 114 -8.57 -0.25 -5.02
CA ARG A 114 -9.61 -0.04 -4.02
C ARG A 114 -9.07 -0.33 -2.63
N SER A 115 -9.75 0.16 -1.61
CA SER A 115 -9.66 -0.42 -0.28
C SER A 115 -10.73 -1.50 -0.13
N MET A 116 -10.42 -2.51 0.68
CA MET A 116 -11.34 -3.55 1.11
C MET A 116 -11.25 -3.65 2.63
N THR A 117 -12.38 -3.89 3.30
CA THR A 117 -12.35 -4.10 4.75
C THR A 117 -11.73 -5.47 5.07
N ARG A 118 -11.16 -5.63 6.27
CA ARG A 118 -10.61 -6.90 6.73
C ARG A 118 -11.69 -7.97 6.71
N SER A 119 -12.92 -7.66 7.14
CA SER A 119 -14.00 -8.64 7.10
C SER A 119 -14.32 -9.09 5.68
N ASP A 120 -14.41 -8.18 4.71
CA ASP A 120 -14.66 -8.56 3.31
C ASP A 120 -13.51 -9.40 2.73
N PHE A 121 -12.27 -9.06 3.08
CA PHE A 121 -11.10 -9.85 2.69
C PHE A 121 -11.16 -11.27 3.28
N VAL A 122 -11.43 -11.38 4.58
CA VAL A 122 -11.56 -12.66 5.29
C VAL A 122 -12.74 -13.47 4.77
N GLN A 123 -13.88 -12.85 4.45
CA GLN A 123 -15.02 -13.47 3.76
C GLN A 123 -14.62 -14.06 2.41
N GLY A 124 -13.83 -13.34 1.62
CA GLY A 124 -13.28 -13.85 0.36
C GLY A 124 -12.39 -15.09 0.55
N LEU A 125 -11.77 -15.24 1.72
CA LEU A 125 -11.02 -16.44 2.13
C LEU A 125 -11.91 -17.54 2.73
N GLY A 126 -13.22 -17.31 2.84
CA GLY A 126 -14.20 -18.23 3.47
C GLY A 126 -14.40 -18.03 4.98
N GLY A 127 -13.79 -17.00 5.57
CA GLY A 127 -13.63 -16.84 7.01
C GLY A 127 -14.80 -16.21 7.78
N ASP A 128 -15.73 -15.49 7.15
CA ASP A 128 -16.94 -15.02 7.88
C ASP A 128 -18.28 -15.61 7.38
N THR A 129 -18.37 -16.37 6.26
CA THR A 129 -19.65 -17.03 5.86
C THR A 129 -19.59 -18.18 4.82
N GLY A 130 -18.51 -18.95 4.69
CA GLY A 130 -18.39 -19.99 3.65
C GLY A 130 -18.29 -21.45 4.11
N GLY A 131 -17.94 -21.67 5.37
CA GLY A 131 -17.90 -22.98 6.01
C GLY A 131 -17.35 -22.77 7.39
N GLY A 132 -18.16 -22.98 8.43
CA GLY A 132 -17.70 -22.82 9.80
C GLY A 132 -16.42 -23.63 9.99
N LEU A 133 -15.39 -23.04 10.60
CA LEU A 133 -14.26 -23.83 11.07
C LEU A 133 -14.79 -24.72 12.19
N ILE A 134 -15.09 -25.96 11.86
CA ILE A 134 -15.47 -26.95 12.84
C ILE A 134 -14.14 -27.47 13.41
N ILE A 135 -13.81 -27.06 14.64
CA ILE A 135 -12.50 -27.40 15.23
C ILE A 135 -12.53 -28.81 15.85
N GLY A 136 -13.72 -29.33 16.13
CA GLY A 136 -13.92 -30.67 16.66
C GLY A 136 -15.34 -30.89 17.16
N ALA A 137 -15.61 -32.12 17.62
CA ALA A 137 -16.71 -32.47 18.50
C ALA A 137 -16.28 -33.62 19.41
N ASP A 138 -16.95 -33.81 20.53
CA ASP A 138 -16.61 -34.85 21.51
C ASP A 138 -17.74 -35.88 21.62
N ASN A 139 -17.37 -37.16 21.78
CA ASN A 139 -18.30 -38.23 22.14
C ASN A 139 -18.57 -38.17 23.66
N ILE A 140 -19.74 -37.65 24.07
CA ILE A 140 -20.10 -37.50 25.48
C ILE A 140 -20.88 -38.73 25.96
N GLY A 141 -20.34 -39.45 26.96
CA GLY A 141 -20.96 -40.62 27.58
C GLY A 141 -19.91 -41.65 28.03
N THR A 142 -20.35 -42.74 28.66
CA THR A 142 -19.47 -43.83 29.14
C THR A 142 -19.57 -45.10 28.29
N GLY A 143 -20.37 -45.08 27.21
CA GLY A 143 -20.47 -46.18 26.25
C GLY A 143 -19.18 -46.35 25.44
N THR A 144 -18.89 -47.58 25.00
CA THR A 144 -17.65 -47.91 24.29
C THR A 144 -17.68 -47.57 22.79
N GLY A 145 -18.81 -47.10 22.25
CA GLY A 145 -18.98 -46.73 20.84
C GLY A 145 -18.85 -45.22 20.62
N GLU A 146 -18.24 -44.84 19.51
CA GLU A 146 -18.13 -43.44 19.06
C GLU A 146 -19.22 -43.16 18.01
N PHE A 147 -19.93 -42.04 18.13
CA PHE A 147 -20.89 -41.58 17.12
C PHE A 147 -20.29 -40.47 16.26
N PHE A 148 -19.62 -39.51 16.89
CA PHE A 148 -18.76 -38.57 16.18
C PHE A 148 -17.48 -39.30 15.76
N SER A 149 -17.16 -39.22 14.47
CA SER A 149 -15.96 -39.82 13.89
C SER A 149 -14.80 -38.81 13.84
N GLY A 150 -15.11 -37.56 13.50
CA GLY A 150 -14.11 -36.53 13.28
C GLY A 150 -14.71 -35.29 12.60
N VAL A 151 -13.93 -34.21 12.55
CA VAL A 151 -14.15 -33.17 11.55
C VAL A 151 -13.23 -33.48 10.39
N ASP A 152 -13.80 -33.57 9.19
CA ASP A 152 -13.02 -33.59 7.95
C ASP A 152 -13.35 -32.35 7.11
N GLY A 153 -12.33 -31.52 6.86
CA GLY A 153 -12.49 -30.19 6.28
C GLY A 153 -13.39 -29.27 7.11
N GLY A 154 -14.51 -28.83 6.52
CA GLY A 154 -15.55 -28.00 7.17
C GLY A 154 -16.81 -28.78 7.56
N ASN A 155 -16.76 -30.11 7.50
CA ASN A 155 -17.92 -30.98 7.73
C ASN A 155 -17.75 -31.80 9.01
N LEU A 156 -18.81 -31.89 9.80
CA LEU A 156 -18.90 -32.84 10.91
C LEU A 156 -19.18 -34.23 10.35
N GLU A 157 -18.32 -35.19 10.67
CA GLU A 157 -18.52 -36.58 10.28
C GLU A 157 -19.09 -37.40 11.44
N PHE A 158 -20.22 -38.03 11.19
CA PHE A 158 -20.84 -39.00 12.08
C PHE A 158 -20.64 -40.39 11.50
N ARG A 159 -20.41 -41.36 12.38
CA ARG A 159 -20.39 -42.77 11.99
C ARG A 159 -21.79 -43.18 11.56
N THR A 160 -21.87 -43.97 10.49
CA THR A 160 -23.14 -44.55 10.05
C THR A 160 -23.62 -45.58 11.08
N LEU A 161 -24.92 -45.59 11.36
CA LEU A 161 -25.55 -46.63 12.17
C LEU A 161 -25.83 -47.86 11.29
N GLU A 162 -25.03 -48.91 11.47
CA GLU A 162 -25.23 -50.17 10.77
C GLU A 162 -26.15 -51.10 11.55
N ALA A 163 -27.22 -51.57 10.89
CA ALA A 163 -28.17 -52.48 11.52
C ALA A 163 -27.59 -53.90 11.59
N GLY A 164 -27.29 -54.36 12.81
CA GLY A 164 -26.97 -55.77 13.06
C GLY A 164 -28.20 -56.67 12.91
N SER A 165 -27.99 -57.99 12.91
CA SER A 165 -29.09 -58.97 12.86
C SER A 165 -30.10 -58.73 13.97
N GLY A 166 -31.39 -58.63 13.62
CA GLY A 166 -32.48 -58.38 14.57
C GLY A 166 -32.75 -56.90 14.86
N LEU A 167 -31.97 -55.99 14.28
CA LEU A 167 -32.25 -54.55 14.31
C LEU A 167 -32.67 -54.07 12.91
N ASN A 168 -33.56 -53.09 12.90
CA ASN A 168 -33.98 -52.37 11.72
C ASN A 168 -33.67 -50.88 11.92
N VAL A 169 -32.85 -50.32 11.03
CA VAL A 169 -32.51 -48.90 11.03
C VAL A 169 -33.00 -48.31 9.71
N VAL A 170 -33.98 -47.41 9.78
CA VAL A 170 -34.58 -46.79 8.59
C VAL A 170 -34.59 -45.29 8.71
N ILE A 171 -34.51 -44.60 7.56
CA ILE A 171 -34.69 -43.16 7.48
C ILE A 171 -36.16 -42.89 7.16
N ALA A 172 -36.83 -42.12 8.00
CA ALA A 172 -38.22 -41.70 7.83
C ALA A 172 -38.29 -40.17 7.87
N GLY A 173 -38.17 -39.56 6.69
CA GLY A 173 -37.97 -38.11 6.58
C GLY A 173 -36.64 -37.70 7.19
N ASP A 174 -36.67 -36.75 8.12
CA ASP A 174 -35.48 -36.21 8.81
C ASP A 174 -35.06 -37.05 10.03
N ASN A 175 -35.74 -38.17 10.31
CA ASN A 175 -35.45 -39.02 11.47
C ASN A 175 -34.75 -40.31 11.07
N VAL A 176 -33.81 -40.72 11.90
CA VAL A 176 -33.33 -42.10 11.93
C VAL A 176 -34.18 -42.87 12.94
N VAL A 177 -34.94 -43.85 12.47
CA VAL A 177 -35.76 -44.73 13.31
C VAL A 177 -35.01 -46.04 13.50
N VAL A 178 -34.74 -46.37 14.76
CA VAL A 178 -34.15 -47.64 15.17
C VAL A 178 -35.23 -48.46 15.87
N SER A 179 -35.50 -49.64 15.34
CA SER A 179 -36.41 -50.61 15.94
C SER A 179 -35.81 -52.01 15.92
N PHE A 180 -36.41 -52.94 16.66
CA PHE A 180 -36.10 -54.34 16.48
C PHE A 180 -36.80 -54.84 15.21
N ALA A 181 -36.10 -55.68 14.46
CA ALA A 181 -36.72 -56.46 13.40
C ALA A 181 -37.76 -57.40 14.03
N ASP A 182 -38.82 -57.70 13.27
CA ASP A 182 -39.82 -58.68 13.72
C ASP A 182 -39.10 -59.99 14.10
N MET A 183 -39.16 -60.34 15.38
CA MET A 183 -38.51 -61.53 15.92
C MET A 183 -39.27 -62.82 15.57
N GLY A 184 -40.33 -62.71 14.76
CA GLY A 184 -41.29 -63.77 14.53
C GLY A 184 -42.31 -63.85 15.65
N SER A 185 -43.35 -64.67 15.45
CA SER A 185 -44.43 -64.88 16.42
C SER A 185 -43.88 -65.16 17.81
N ALA A 186 -44.47 -64.53 18.83
CA ALA A 186 -44.07 -64.61 20.24
C ALA A 186 -43.59 -66.02 20.62
N LEU A 187 -42.42 -66.11 21.28
CA LEU A 187 -41.90 -67.35 21.83
C LEU A 187 -42.98 -68.01 22.71
N THR A 188 -43.64 -69.05 22.20
CA THR A 188 -44.53 -69.87 23.00
C THR A 188 -43.67 -70.87 23.76
N PHE A 189 -43.39 -70.59 25.03
CA PHE A 189 -42.86 -71.60 25.93
C PHE A 189 -43.96 -72.63 26.19
N ALA A 190 -43.67 -73.90 25.88
CA ALA A 190 -44.57 -75.04 26.08
C ALA A 190 -44.69 -75.41 27.57
#